data_AF-A0A8X6JR16-F1
#
_entry.id   AF-A0A8X6JR16-F1
#
_cell.length_a   1.000
_cell.length_b   1.000
_cell.length_c   1.000
_cell.angle_alpha   90.00
_cell.angle_beta   90.00
_cell.angle_gamma   90.00
#
_symmetry.space_group_name_H-M   'P 1'
#
loop_
_entity.id
_entity.type
_entity.pdbx_description
1 polymer ?
#
loop_
_entity_poly.entity_id
_entity_poly.type
_entity_poly.pdbx_seq_one_letter_code
_entity_poly.pdbx_strand_id
1 'polypeptide(L)'
;MLWNTNGRCCKCGKRKSSRLPEGITADTFGPKVKSTIAALSGFYKNSKREVANIIKNIFNLDISVGSVSNSEGRVAEKCQEAYEQIEQEVGKSEVLHIDETSHYNKVVTDRYAAYNYFADKNRQICWAHLIRDFERLAHSWNIEVKVLGCYLRNVTIELFALKKALLKNEIDVFRFTRRARKLRKRTRYYLKEISRLPEAIGASRVAKNILKSERMMWNFLDDPENIPLTNNHAEQQIRHYVVYRKNSYFTQSQRGNTFLERIISLYLTWKQRGLNPFQNLLSIVS
;
A
#
# COMPACT_ATOMS: atom_id res chain seq x y z
N MET A 1 -8.05 -27.16 -29.02
CA MET A 1 -8.68 -28.26 -28.25
C MET A 1 -8.03 -28.33 -26.88
N LEU A 2 -8.81 -28.19 -25.80
CA LEU A 2 -8.31 -28.40 -24.45
C LEU A 2 -8.38 -29.91 -24.16
N TRP A 3 -7.25 -30.56 -23.89
CA TRP A 3 -7.21 -31.97 -23.55
C TRP A 3 -7.67 -32.17 -22.10
N ASN A 4 -8.91 -32.63 -21.91
CA ASN A 4 -9.38 -33.01 -20.59
C ASN A 4 -8.93 -34.44 -20.26
N THR A 5 -7.86 -34.57 -19.47
CA THR A 5 -7.37 -35.87 -19.00
C THR A 5 -8.22 -36.45 -17.88
N ASN A 6 -9.16 -35.68 -17.31
CA ASN A 6 -9.94 -36.07 -16.14
C ASN A 6 -11.39 -36.38 -16.53
N GLY A 7 -11.74 -37.66 -16.49
CA GLY A 7 -13.09 -38.16 -16.72
C GLY A 7 -13.68 -38.77 -15.46
N ARG A 8 -15.00 -38.70 -15.30
CA ARG A 8 -15.71 -39.46 -14.26
C ARG A 8 -16.35 -40.67 -14.93
N CYS A 9 -16.06 -41.87 -14.42
CA CYS A 9 -16.64 -43.09 -14.99
C CYS A 9 -18.17 -43.08 -14.80
N CYS A 10 -18.93 -43.23 -15.88
CA CYS A 10 -20.39 -43.25 -15.86
C CYS A 10 -20.97 -44.46 -15.11
N LYS A 11 -20.20 -45.55 -14.93
CA LYS A 11 -20.64 -46.75 -14.20
C LYS A 11 -20.32 -46.74 -12.70
N CYS A 12 -19.13 -46.28 -12.30
CA CYS A 12 -18.67 -46.42 -10.91
C CYS A 12 -18.41 -45.09 -10.20
N GLY A 13 -18.62 -43.95 -10.87
CA GLY A 13 -18.43 -42.61 -10.29
C GLY A 13 -16.98 -42.22 -9.98
N LYS A 14 -16.02 -43.15 -10.07
CA LYS A 14 -14.60 -42.88 -9.80
C LYS A 14 -14.02 -41.95 -10.87
N ARG A 15 -13.20 -40.99 -10.43
CA ARG A 15 -12.41 -40.14 -11.33
C ARG A 15 -11.26 -40.96 -11.90
N LYS A 16 -11.11 -40.96 -13.22
CA LYS A 16 -9.95 -41.48 -13.93
C LYS A 16 -9.20 -40.32 -14.55
N SER A 17 -7.88 -40.34 -14.42
CA SER A 17 -6.98 -39.43 -15.13
C SER A 17 -6.20 -40.23 -16.17
N SER A 18 -6.17 -39.79 -17.42
CA SER A 18 -5.33 -40.38 -18.47
C SER A 18 -3.95 -39.71 -18.53
N ARG A 19 -2.93 -40.47 -18.95
CA ARG A 19 -1.64 -39.87 -19.30
C ARG A 19 -1.80 -39.03 -20.57
N LEU A 20 -1.08 -37.91 -20.60
CA LEU A 20 -1.01 -37.07 -21.80
C LEU A 20 -0.14 -37.76 -22.85
N PRO A 21 -0.44 -37.60 -24.15
CA PRO A 21 0.44 -38.05 -25.23
C PRO A 21 1.85 -37.45 -25.10
N GLU A 22 2.87 -38.16 -25.57
CA GLU A 22 4.25 -37.65 -25.61
C GLU A 22 4.31 -36.31 -26.36
N GLY A 23 5.03 -35.34 -25.76
CA GLY A 23 5.15 -33.97 -26.28
C GLY A 23 4.03 -33.00 -25.85
N ILE A 24 2.91 -33.50 -25.30
CA ILE A 24 1.83 -32.65 -24.79
C ILE A 24 2.01 -32.47 -23.29
N THR A 25 2.41 -31.28 -22.88
CA THR A 25 2.47 -30.94 -21.45
C THR A 25 1.07 -30.72 -20.90
N ALA A 26 0.89 -30.94 -19.59
CA ALA A 26 -0.35 -30.57 -18.88
C ALA A 26 -0.58 -29.04 -18.88
N ASP A 27 0.34 -28.29 -19.46
CA ASP A 27 0.30 -26.86 -19.56
C ASP A 27 -0.43 -26.42 -20.83
N THR A 28 -1.66 -25.97 -20.64
CA THR A 28 -2.59 -25.81 -21.74
C THR A 28 -2.39 -24.52 -22.53
N PHE A 29 -1.59 -23.58 -22.02
CA PHE A 29 -1.41 -22.26 -22.62
C PHE A 29 0.06 -21.87 -22.74
N GLY A 30 0.40 -21.23 -23.86
CA GLY A 30 1.72 -20.65 -24.07
C GLY A 30 2.01 -19.46 -23.12
N PRO A 31 3.28 -19.04 -22.99
CA PRO A 31 3.71 -17.98 -22.08
C PRO A 31 2.94 -16.67 -22.22
N LYS A 32 2.62 -16.27 -23.46
CA LYS A 32 1.90 -15.03 -23.74
C LYS A 32 0.48 -15.03 -23.17
N VAL A 33 -0.28 -16.11 -23.36
CA VAL A 33 -1.65 -16.22 -22.85
C VAL A 33 -1.66 -16.22 -21.31
N LYS A 34 -0.75 -16.95 -20.67
CA LYS A 34 -0.63 -16.93 -19.21
C LYS A 34 -0.27 -15.56 -18.66
N SER A 35 0.68 -14.87 -19.31
CA SER A 35 1.09 -13.53 -18.93
C SER A 35 -0.07 -12.55 -19.07
N THR A 36 -0.89 -12.67 -20.12
CA THR A 36 -2.11 -11.88 -20.30
C THR A 36 -3.14 -12.18 -19.20
N ILE A 37 -3.40 -13.45 -18.90
CA ILE A 37 -4.30 -13.86 -17.81
C ILE A 37 -3.85 -13.22 -16.49
N ALA A 38 -2.57 -13.39 -16.14
CA ALA A 38 -2.00 -12.86 -14.89
C ALA A 38 -1.99 -11.33 -14.85
N ALA A 39 -1.74 -10.66 -15.97
CA ALA A 39 -1.82 -9.20 -16.04
C ALA A 39 -3.26 -8.70 -15.85
N LEU A 40 -4.25 -9.34 -16.49
CA LEU A 40 -5.66 -8.97 -16.35
C LEU A 40 -6.15 -9.13 -14.92
N SER A 41 -5.81 -10.23 -14.23
CA SER A 41 -6.23 -10.45 -12.85
C SER A 41 -5.40 -9.65 -11.84
N GLY A 42 -4.08 -9.61 -11.99
CA GLY A 42 -3.16 -8.93 -11.05
C GLY A 42 -3.06 -7.42 -11.28
N PHE A 43 -2.60 -7.00 -12.46
CA PHE A 43 -2.30 -5.58 -12.73
C PHE A 43 -3.58 -4.75 -12.89
N TYR A 44 -4.55 -5.31 -13.61
CA TYR A 44 -5.79 -4.65 -13.98
C TYR A 44 -6.96 -5.03 -13.07
N LYS A 45 -6.75 -5.93 -12.09
CA LYS A 45 -7.70 -6.26 -11.01
C LYS A 45 -9.07 -6.74 -11.51
N ASN A 46 -9.10 -7.42 -12.66
CA ASN A 46 -10.30 -8.09 -13.15
C ASN A 46 -10.52 -9.36 -12.33
N SER A 47 -11.79 -9.66 -12.02
CA SER A 47 -12.17 -10.94 -11.44
C SER A 47 -11.87 -12.08 -12.41
N LYS A 48 -11.69 -13.29 -11.90
CA LYS A 48 -11.39 -14.46 -12.74
C LYS A 48 -12.47 -14.75 -13.78
N ARG A 49 -13.73 -14.40 -13.49
CA ARG A 49 -14.85 -14.51 -14.44
C ARG A 49 -14.74 -13.48 -15.56
N GLU A 50 -14.40 -12.23 -15.22
CA GLU A 50 -14.13 -11.19 -16.22
C GLU A 50 -12.94 -11.56 -17.10
N VAL A 51 -11.85 -12.09 -16.51
CA VAL A 51 -10.70 -12.58 -17.29
C VAL A 51 -11.13 -13.68 -18.25
N ALA A 52 -11.88 -14.68 -17.80
CA ALA A 52 -12.39 -15.74 -18.67
C ALA A 52 -13.25 -15.18 -19.82
N ASN A 53 -14.13 -14.23 -19.52
CA ASN A 53 -14.97 -13.57 -20.52
C ASN A 53 -14.15 -12.73 -21.51
N ILE A 54 -13.14 -11.99 -21.06
CA ILE A 54 -12.23 -11.21 -21.91
C ILE A 54 -11.47 -12.13 -22.85
N ILE A 55 -10.90 -13.22 -22.32
CA ILE A 55 -10.16 -14.20 -23.12
C ILE A 55 -11.06 -14.89 -24.15
N LYS A 56 -12.29 -15.21 -23.78
CA LYS A 56 -13.29 -15.75 -24.71
C LYS A 56 -13.70 -14.74 -25.78
N ASN A 57 -14.09 -13.53 -25.39
CA ASN A 57 -14.71 -12.58 -26.32
C ASN A 57 -13.70 -11.88 -27.23
N ILE A 58 -12.48 -11.62 -26.75
CA ILE A 58 -11.46 -10.90 -27.52
C ILE A 58 -10.52 -11.86 -28.25
N PHE A 59 -10.13 -12.96 -27.58
CA PHE A 59 -9.13 -13.88 -28.13
C PHE A 59 -9.76 -15.18 -28.68
N ASN A 60 -11.08 -15.33 -28.59
CA ASN A 60 -11.81 -16.53 -29.01
C ASN A 60 -11.27 -17.83 -28.38
N LEU A 61 -10.80 -17.73 -27.14
CA LEU A 61 -10.28 -18.86 -26.36
C LEU A 61 -11.24 -19.16 -25.21
N ASP A 62 -11.98 -20.25 -25.31
CA ASP A 62 -12.88 -20.68 -24.23
C ASP A 62 -12.04 -21.24 -23.07
N ILE A 63 -12.03 -20.53 -21.95
CA ILE A 63 -11.28 -20.93 -20.75
C ILE A 63 -12.20 -20.90 -19.52
N SER A 64 -12.04 -21.90 -18.66
CA SER A 64 -12.76 -21.92 -17.39
C SER A 64 -12.10 -21.02 -16.35
N VAL A 65 -12.86 -20.59 -15.35
CA VAL A 65 -12.33 -19.90 -14.15
C VAL A 65 -11.24 -20.74 -13.46
N GLY A 66 -11.36 -22.07 -13.48
CA GLY A 66 -10.33 -22.97 -12.97
C GLY A 66 -9.03 -22.89 -13.77
N SER A 67 -9.13 -22.73 -15.09
CA SER A 67 -7.98 -22.58 -15.99
C SER A 67 -7.26 -21.24 -15.76
N VAL A 68 -8.02 -20.16 -15.53
CA VAL A 68 -7.48 -18.87 -15.07
C VAL A 68 -6.70 -19.07 -13.76
N SER A 69 -7.34 -19.69 -12.76
CA SER A 69 -6.69 -19.88 -11.45
C SER A 69 -5.47 -20.80 -11.48
N ASN A 70 -5.43 -21.80 -12.38
CA ASN A 70 -4.26 -22.65 -12.56
C ASN A 70 -3.13 -21.89 -13.25
N SER A 71 -3.45 -21.03 -14.22
CA SER A 71 -2.47 -20.17 -14.89
C SER A 71 -1.84 -19.17 -13.92
N GLU A 72 -2.64 -18.55 -13.04
CA GLU A 72 -2.16 -17.70 -11.95
C GLU A 72 -1.13 -18.42 -11.08
N GLY A 73 -1.41 -19.66 -10.65
CA GLY A 73 -0.49 -20.44 -9.83
C GLY A 73 0.86 -20.71 -10.51
N ARG A 74 0.83 -21.11 -11.79
CA ARG A 74 2.06 -21.35 -12.56
C ARG A 74 2.88 -20.08 -12.77
N VAL A 75 2.21 -18.95 -13.03
CA VAL A 75 2.88 -17.65 -13.15
C VAL A 75 3.49 -17.26 -11.81
N ALA A 76 2.77 -17.47 -10.70
CA ALA A 76 3.30 -17.21 -9.37
C ALA A 76 4.58 -18.00 -9.10
N GLU A 77 4.61 -19.30 -9.42
CA GLU A 77 5.80 -20.16 -9.28
C GLU A 77 7.00 -19.60 -10.05
N LYS A 78 6.82 -19.24 -11.32
CA LYS A 78 7.88 -18.62 -12.14
C LYS A 78 8.37 -17.27 -11.60
N CYS A 79 7.50 -16.53 -10.90
CA CYS A 79 7.82 -15.24 -10.31
C CYS A 79 8.59 -15.32 -8.99
N GLN A 80 8.81 -16.51 -8.42
CA GLN A 80 9.38 -16.64 -7.06
C GLN A 80 10.76 -15.99 -6.94
N GLU A 81 11.69 -16.31 -7.83
CA GLU A 81 13.07 -15.80 -7.74
C GLU A 81 13.11 -14.27 -7.85
N ALA A 82 12.37 -13.70 -8.81
CA ALA A 82 12.27 -12.26 -8.97
C ALA A 82 11.63 -11.56 -7.74
N TYR A 83 10.70 -12.25 -7.07
CA TYR A 83 10.09 -11.76 -5.83
C TYR A 83 11.10 -11.78 -4.67
N GLU A 84 11.82 -12.88 -4.47
CA GLU A 84 12.85 -13.01 -3.43
C GLU A 84 13.96 -11.97 -3.58
N GLN A 85 14.35 -11.64 -4.82
CA GLN A 85 15.32 -10.57 -5.10
C GLN A 85 14.80 -9.21 -4.61
N ILE A 86 13.52 -8.89 -4.84
CA ILE A 86 12.90 -7.66 -4.35
C ILE A 86 12.90 -7.65 -2.82
N GLU A 87 12.53 -8.74 -2.15
CA GLU A 87 12.55 -8.81 -0.68
C GLU A 87 13.96 -8.55 -0.11
N GLN A 88 15.00 -9.13 -0.71
CA GLN A 88 16.38 -8.92 -0.29
C GLN A 88 16.85 -7.47 -0.49
N GLU A 89 16.45 -6.82 -1.58
CA GLU A 89 16.77 -5.42 -1.85
C GLU A 89 16.05 -4.49 -0.88
N VAL A 90 14.75 -4.73 -0.62
CA VAL A 90 13.93 -3.96 0.32
C VAL A 90 14.51 -4.06 1.73
N GLY A 91 14.97 -5.25 2.16
CA GLY A 91 15.60 -5.44 3.47
C GLY A 91 16.88 -4.61 3.71
N LYS A 92 17.50 -4.06 2.65
CA LYS A 92 18.70 -3.22 2.74
C LYS A 92 18.40 -1.72 2.71
N SER A 93 17.13 -1.31 2.52
CA SER A 93 16.76 0.09 2.40
C SER A 93 16.87 0.84 3.75
N GLU A 94 17.50 2.01 3.73
CA GLU A 94 17.62 2.89 4.92
C GLU A 94 16.24 3.34 5.43
N VAL A 95 15.27 3.50 4.52
CA VAL A 95 13.91 3.91 4.85
C VAL A 95 12.92 2.93 4.22
N LEU A 96 12.00 2.44 5.04
CA LEU A 96 10.89 1.58 4.61
C LEU A 96 9.56 2.24 4.96
N HIS A 97 8.71 2.41 3.94
CA HIS A 97 7.34 2.90 4.12
C HIS A 97 6.43 1.69 4.39
N ILE A 98 6.14 1.43 5.66
CA ILE A 98 5.41 0.23 6.12
C ILE A 98 4.09 0.65 6.78
N ASP A 99 3.01 -0.07 6.46
CA ASP A 99 1.68 0.22 6.99
C ASP A 99 1.30 -0.66 8.21
N GLU A 100 1.75 -1.92 8.27
CA GLU A 100 1.24 -2.86 9.31
C GLU A 100 2.27 -3.89 9.86
N THR A 101 3.57 -3.78 9.58
CA THR A 101 4.58 -4.73 10.08
C THR A 101 5.74 -4.03 10.79
N SER A 102 6.20 -4.59 11.91
CA SER A 102 7.31 -4.04 12.69
C SER A 102 8.64 -4.20 11.95
N HIS A 103 9.33 -3.09 11.71
CA HIS A 103 10.72 -3.09 11.25
C HIS A 103 11.55 -2.18 12.15
N TYR A 104 12.86 -2.43 12.24
CA TYR A 104 13.78 -1.72 13.16
C TYR A 104 13.99 -0.24 12.78
N ASN A 105 13.56 0.18 11.58
CA ASN A 105 13.69 1.55 11.05
C ASN A 105 12.46 2.43 11.38
N LYS A 106 12.57 3.74 11.12
CA LYS A 106 11.50 4.71 11.40
C LYS A 106 10.24 4.43 10.58
N VAL A 107 9.08 4.39 11.24
CA VAL A 107 7.76 4.16 10.61
C VAL A 107 6.89 5.41 10.64
N VAL A 108 6.03 5.59 9.64
CA VAL A 108 5.10 6.74 9.54
C VAL A 108 3.67 6.22 9.65
N THR A 109 3.00 6.47 10.77
CA THR A 109 1.67 5.89 11.06
C THR A 109 0.66 6.95 11.50
N ASP A 110 -0.62 6.61 11.52
CA ASP A 110 -1.62 7.46 12.17
C ASP A 110 -1.48 7.42 13.72
N ARG A 111 -2.46 7.95 14.44
CA ARG A 111 -2.47 7.93 15.93
C ARG A 111 -3.22 6.72 16.51
N TYR A 112 -3.44 5.65 15.75
CA TYR A 112 -4.12 4.46 16.23
C TYR A 112 -3.29 3.75 17.31
N ALA A 113 -3.98 3.20 18.30
CA ALA A 113 -3.35 2.63 19.50
C ALA A 113 -2.58 1.33 19.23
N ALA A 114 -2.94 0.61 18.17
CA ALA A 114 -2.26 -0.63 17.79
C ALA A 114 -0.76 -0.40 17.52
N TYR A 115 -0.36 0.80 17.09
CA TYR A 115 1.04 1.13 16.80
C TYR A 115 1.86 1.55 18.03
N ASN A 116 1.31 1.47 19.25
CA ASN A 116 2.02 1.88 20.46
C ASN A 116 3.15 0.92 20.87
N TYR A 117 3.30 -0.23 20.20
CA TYR A 117 4.46 -1.11 20.39
C TYR A 117 5.75 -0.53 19.78
N PHE A 118 5.66 0.46 18.88
CA PHE A 118 6.84 1.16 18.37
C PHE A 118 7.35 2.18 19.39
N ALA A 119 8.67 2.24 19.57
CA ALA A 119 9.30 3.27 20.38
C ALA A 119 9.04 4.67 19.79
N ASP A 120 8.77 5.65 20.65
CA ASP A 120 8.46 7.04 20.23
C ASP A 120 9.48 7.63 19.26
N LYS A 121 10.77 7.34 19.40
CA LYS A 121 11.83 7.85 18.50
C LYS A 121 11.80 7.24 17.09
N ASN A 122 11.17 6.07 16.96
CA ASN A 122 11.07 5.32 15.72
C ASN A 122 9.71 5.54 15.03
N ARG A 123 8.79 6.31 15.62
CA ARG A 123 7.45 6.52 15.08
C ARG A 123 7.19 7.98 14.71
N GLN A 124 7.02 8.26 13.43
CA GLN A 124 6.55 9.55 12.93
C GLN A 124 5.02 9.53 12.80
N ILE A 125 4.33 10.50 13.40
CA ILE A 125 2.89 10.65 13.16
C ILE A 125 2.65 11.29 11.79
N CYS A 126 1.79 10.65 11.00
CA CYS A 126 1.33 11.14 9.71
C CYS A 126 0.55 12.45 9.89
N TRP A 127 1.09 13.54 9.36
CA TRP A 127 0.52 14.87 9.46
C TRP A 127 -0.81 15.03 8.70
N ALA A 128 -1.12 14.18 7.73
CA ALA A 128 -2.43 14.18 7.08
C ALA A 128 -3.57 13.90 8.09
N HIS A 129 -3.32 13.05 9.09
CA HIS A 129 -4.27 12.77 10.16
C HIS A 129 -4.38 13.96 11.13
N LEU A 130 -3.26 14.60 11.45
CA LEU A 130 -3.23 15.81 12.28
C LEU A 130 -3.96 16.98 11.62
N ILE A 131 -3.83 17.13 10.30
CA ILE A 131 -4.57 18.14 9.52
C ILE A 131 -6.07 17.95 9.72
N ARG A 132 -6.59 16.72 9.62
CA ARG A 132 -8.02 16.46 9.83
C ARG A 132 -8.47 16.82 11.25
N ASP A 133 -7.65 16.52 12.25
CA ASP A 133 -7.95 16.91 13.64
C ASP A 133 -7.94 18.44 13.81
N PHE A 134 -6.98 19.14 13.22
CA PHE A 134 -6.90 20.60 13.29
C PHE A 134 -8.04 21.27 12.50
N GLU A 135 -8.45 20.70 11.37
CA GLU A 135 -9.61 21.18 10.60
C GLU A 135 -10.90 21.04 11.40
N ARG A 136 -11.07 19.93 12.13
CA ARG A 136 -12.22 19.76 13.05
C ARG A 136 -12.21 20.81 14.16
N LEU A 137 -11.05 21.14 14.73
CA LEU A 137 -10.93 22.21 15.71
C LEU A 137 -11.25 23.58 15.07
N ALA A 138 -10.77 23.84 13.85
CA ALA A 138 -11.03 25.06 13.10
C ALA A 138 -12.51 25.23 12.67
N HIS A 139 -13.29 24.16 12.70
CA HIS A 139 -14.75 24.19 12.46
C HIS A 139 -15.57 24.03 13.75
N SER A 140 -14.96 24.23 14.91
CA SER A 140 -15.69 24.21 16.18
C SER A 140 -16.70 25.35 16.26
N TRP A 141 -17.83 25.08 16.92
CA TRP A 141 -18.82 26.09 17.30
C TRP A 141 -18.32 27.00 18.44
N ASN A 142 -17.39 26.51 19.27
CA ASN A 142 -16.75 27.34 20.28
C ASN A 142 -15.73 28.28 19.62
N ILE A 143 -15.92 29.59 19.80
CA ILE A 143 -15.15 30.63 19.11
C ILE A 143 -13.65 30.57 19.42
N GLU A 144 -13.27 30.31 20.67
CA GLU A 144 -11.86 30.23 21.07
C GLU A 144 -11.18 29.00 20.44
N VAL A 145 -11.84 27.84 20.48
CA VAL A 145 -11.36 26.62 19.82
C VAL A 145 -11.22 26.84 18.32
N LYS A 146 -12.20 27.49 17.70
CA LYS A 146 -12.20 27.81 16.26
C LYS A 146 -10.97 28.63 15.89
N VAL A 147 -10.71 29.72 16.61
CA VAL A 147 -9.57 30.61 16.36
C VAL A 147 -8.24 29.85 16.51
N LEU A 148 -8.07 29.12 17.61
CA LEU A 148 -6.86 28.31 17.84
C LEU A 148 -6.70 27.19 16.81
N GLY A 149 -7.81 26.57 16.39
CA GLY A 149 -7.87 25.58 15.32
C GLY A 149 -7.43 26.16 13.97
N CYS A 150 -7.87 27.36 13.61
CA CYS A 150 -7.40 28.07 12.42
C CYS A 150 -5.89 28.35 12.48
N TYR A 151 -5.33 28.70 13.63
CA TYR A 151 -3.88 28.85 13.78
C TYR A 151 -3.13 27.53 13.62
N LEU A 152 -3.67 26.43 14.16
CA LEU A 152 -3.12 25.09 13.95
C LEU A 152 -3.15 24.67 12.48
N ARG A 153 -4.24 24.96 11.77
CA ARG A 153 -4.37 24.77 10.32
C ARG A 153 -3.35 25.60 9.54
N ASN A 154 -3.11 26.85 9.92
CA ASN A 154 -2.07 27.66 9.26
C ASN A 154 -0.67 27.08 9.47
N VAL A 155 -0.39 26.52 10.66
CA VAL A 155 0.87 25.82 10.91
C VAL A 155 1.06 24.62 9.97
N THR A 156 0.01 23.86 9.64
CA THR A 156 0.14 22.73 8.70
C THR A 156 0.45 23.22 7.29
N ILE A 157 -0.21 24.28 6.83
CA ILE A 157 0.05 24.91 5.53
C ILE A 157 1.51 25.36 5.45
N GLU A 158 1.99 26.09 6.46
CA GLU A 158 3.39 26.53 6.55
C GLU A 158 4.37 25.35 6.54
N LEU A 159 4.09 24.29 7.31
CA LEU A 159 4.96 23.12 7.40
C LEU A 159 5.10 22.38 6.06
N PHE A 160 3.99 22.14 5.37
CA PHE A 160 4.00 21.45 4.08
C PHE A 160 4.68 22.29 3.00
N ALA A 161 4.47 23.62 3.01
CA ALA A 161 5.19 24.52 2.11
C ALA A 161 6.71 24.45 2.35
N LEU A 162 7.16 24.44 3.62
CA LEU A 162 8.56 24.29 3.97
C LEU A 162 9.15 22.95 3.53
N LYS A 163 8.45 21.83 3.77
CA LYS A 163 8.92 20.51 3.35
C LYS A 163 9.01 20.43 1.82
N LYS A 164 8.04 21.00 1.10
CA LYS A 164 8.07 21.07 -0.37
C LYS A 164 9.26 21.89 -0.87
N ALA A 165 9.53 23.04 -0.28
CA ALA A 165 10.68 23.88 -0.63
C ALA A 165 12.01 23.14 -0.38
N LEU A 166 12.13 22.41 0.74
CA LEU A 166 13.30 21.58 1.04
C LEU A 166 13.51 20.50 -0.04
N LEU A 167 12.48 19.72 -0.35
CA LEU A 167 12.59 18.63 -1.35
C LEU A 167 12.87 19.12 -2.77
N LYS A 168 12.63 20.41 -3.04
CA LYS A 168 12.97 21.07 -4.30
C LYS A 168 14.33 21.77 -4.29
N ASN A 169 15.08 21.65 -3.21
CA ASN A 169 16.35 22.37 -2.99
C ASN A 169 16.20 23.91 -3.04
N GLU A 170 15.01 24.45 -2.77
CA GLU A 170 14.76 25.91 -2.69
C GLU A 170 15.21 26.49 -1.33
N ILE A 171 15.33 25.64 -0.32
CA ILE A 171 15.89 25.97 1.00
C ILE A 171 16.77 24.83 1.50
N ASP A 172 17.80 25.15 2.27
CA ASP A 172 18.65 24.14 2.92
C ASP A 172 18.00 23.53 4.18
N VAL A 173 18.56 22.39 4.61
CA VAL A 173 18.14 21.64 5.80
C VAL A 173 18.19 22.49 7.07
N PHE A 174 19.15 23.39 7.22
CA PHE A 174 19.29 24.26 8.39
C PHE A 174 18.13 25.26 8.49
N ARG A 175 17.78 25.92 7.39
CA ARG A 175 16.67 26.86 7.27
C ARG A 175 15.34 26.16 7.48
N PHE A 176 15.15 24.98 6.88
CA PHE A 176 13.98 24.15 7.12
C PHE A 176 13.85 23.82 8.61
N THR A 177 14.88 23.23 9.22
CA THR A 177 14.87 22.77 10.62
C THR A 177 14.60 23.92 11.58
N ARG A 178 15.24 25.07 11.38
CA ARG A 178 15.03 26.27 12.19
C ARG A 178 13.57 26.75 12.13
N ARG A 179 12.96 26.79 10.94
CA ARG A 179 11.56 27.22 10.77
C ARG A 179 10.59 26.19 11.33
N ALA A 180 10.79 24.90 11.05
CA ALA A 180 9.96 23.82 11.57
C ALA A 180 9.98 23.73 13.11
N ARG A 181 11.12 24.02 13.76
CA ARG A 181 11.19 24.14 15.24
C ARG A 181 10.33 25.28 15.79
N LYS A 182 10.17 26.39 15.05
CA LYS A 182 9.24 27.47 15.44
C LYS A 182 7.78 27.02 15.32
N LEU A 183 7.46 26.28 14.25
CA LEU A 183 6.14 25.68 14.06
C LEU A 183 5.82 24.69 15.19
N ARG A 184 6.78 23.85 15.60
CA ARG A 184 6.65 22.96 16.77
C ARG A 184 6.25 23.69 18.05
N LYS A 185 6.90 24.82 18.34
CA LYS A 185 6.56 25.65 19.50
C LYS A 185 5.14 26.21 19.40
N ARG A 186 4.75 26.74 18.24
CA ARG A 186 3.40 27.26 17.97
C ARG A 186 2.32 26.19 18.11
N THR A 187 2.50 25.03 17.48
CA THR A 187 1.58 23.89 17.60
C THR A 187 1.37 23.49 19.05
N ARG A 188 2.46 23.34 19.81
CA ARG A 188 2.39 22.97 21.23
C ARG A 188 1.67 24.04 22.05
N TYR A 189 1.91 25.32 21.77
CA TYR A 189 1.23 26.43 22.45
C TYR A 189 -0.28 26.37 22.19
N TYR A 190 -0.74 26.39 20.94
CA TYR A 190 -2.17 26.39 20.62
C TYR A 190 -2.89 25.14 21.17
N LEU A 191 -2.27 23.96 21.09
CA LEU A 191 -2.85 22.75 21.68
C LEU A 191 -2.96 22.83 23.21
N LYS A 192 -1.98 23.43 23.90
CA LYS A 192 -2.06 23.64 25.36
C LYS A 192 -3.19 24.58 25.73
N GLU A 193 -3.38 25.65 24.97
CA GLU A 193 -4.49 26.58 25.21
C GLU A 193 -5.84 25.89 25.03
N ILE A 194 -6.05 25.17 23.91
CA ILE A 194 -7.27 24.37 23.70
C ILE A 194 -7.45 23.35 24.83
N SER A 195 -6.38 22.69 25.30
CA SER A 195 -6.47 21.65 26.33
C SER A 195 -6.98 22.13 27.69
N ARG A 196 -6.93 23.45 27.93
CA ARG A 196 -7.29 24.11 29.19
C ARG A 196 -8.68 24.74 29.16
N LEU A 197 -9.34 24.77 28.00
CA LEU A 197 -10.67 25.37 27.86
C LEU A 197 -11.72 24.51 28.58
N PRO A 198 -12.34 25.00 29.66
CA PRO A 198 -13.28 24.22 30.46
C PRO A 198 -14.59 23.95 29.72
N GLU A 199 -15.06 24.93 28.93
CA GLU A 199 -16.34 24.87 28.21
C GLU A 199 -16.29 23.99 26.96
N ALA A 200 -15.10 23.58 26.51
CA ALA A 200 -14.89 22.83 25.29
C ALA A 200 -14.34 21.41 25.54
N ILE A 201 -14.96 20.66 26.46
CA ILE A 201 -14.48 19.36 26.97
C ILE A 201 -14.01 18.41 25.84
N GLY A 202 -14.78 18.30 24.75
CA GLY A 202 -14.44 17.45 23.61
C GLY A 202 -13.14 17.90 22.91
N ALA A 203 -13.02 19.19 22.59
CA ALA A 203 -11.83 19.76 21.99
C ALA A 203 -10.61 19.66 22.93
N SER A 204 -10.82 19.92 24.23
CA SER A 204 -9.79 19.80 25.27
C SER A 204 -9.26 18.37 25.35
N ARG A 205 -10.13 17.36 25.27
CA ARG A 205 -9.73 15.94 25.23
C ARG A 205 -8.93 15.61 23.96
N VAL A 206 -9.37 16.10 22.80
CA VAL A 206 -8.66 15.90 21.53
C VAL A 206 -7.25 16.51 21.62
N ALA A 207 -7.14 17.76 22.08
CA ALA A 207 -5.86 18.45 22.21
C ALA A 207 -4.91 17.73 23.19
N LYS A 208 -5.41 17.29 24.36
CA LYS A 208 -4.65 16.47 25.32
C LYS A 208 -4.13 15.18 24.68
N ASN A 209 -4.97 14.50 23.89
CA ASN A 209 -4.58 13.28 23.21
C ASN A 209 -3.54 13.53 22.09
N ILE A 210 -3.61 14.65 21.38
CA ILE A 210 -2.59 15.02 20.37
C ILE A 210 -1.27 15.35 21.07
N LEU A 211 -1.30 16.07 22.20
CA LEU A 211 -0.10 16.43 22.97
C LEU A 211 0.68 15.21 23.48
N LYS A 212 0.03 14.07 23.70
CA LYS A 212 0.74 12.80 24.03
C LYS A 212 1.67 12.34 22.91
N SER A 213 1.36 12.68 21.66
CA SER A 213 2.16 12.31 20.50
C SER A 213 3.19 13.37 20.09
N GLU A 214 3.41 14.39 20.93
CA GLU A 214 4.16 15.58 20.52
C GLU A 214 5.55 15.26 19.98
N ARG A 215 6.31 14.37 20.63
CA ARG A 215 7.63 13.95 20.12
C ARG A 215 7.51 13.30 18.74
N MET A 216 6.62 12.32 18.62
CA MET A 216 6.37 11.54 17.39
C MET A 216 5.89 12.40 16.22
N MET A 217 5.26 13.56 16.47
CA MET A 217 4.87 14.49 15.39
C MET A 217 6.07 15.07 14.64
N TRP A 218 7.25 15.12 15.25
CA TRP A 218 8.40 15.88 14.74
C TRP A 218 9.66 15.04 14.50
N ASN A 219 9.57 13.70 14.51
CA ASN A 219 10.73 12.83 14.27
C ASN A 219 11.33 12.96 12.86
N PHE A 220 10.57 13.52 11.91
CA PHE A 220 11.09 13.91 10.60
C PHE A 220 12.19 14.99 10.70
N LEU A 221 12.34 15.68 11.82
CA LEU A 221 13.42 16.66 12.00
C LEU A 221 14.79 16.01 12.18
N ASP A 222 14.86 14.73 12.53
CA ASP A 222 16.15 14.05 12.67
C ASP A 222 16.74 13.68 11.30
N ASP A 223 15.88 13.45 10.31
CA ASP A 223 16.25 13.28 8.90
C ASP A 223 15.20 14.01 8.02
N PRO A 224 15.38 15.33 7.85
CA PRO A 224 14.46 16.20 7.14
C PRO A 224 14.24 15.88 5.68
N GLU A 225 15.12 15.13 5.04
CA GLU A 225 15.02 14.83 3.61
C GLU A 225 14.25 13.51 3.43
N ASN A 226 14.65 12.46 4.15
CA ASN A 226 14.16 11.12 3.88
C ASN A 226 12.90 10.74 4.67
N ILE A 227 12.65 11.33 5.85
CA ILE A 227 11.42 11.02 6.60
C ILE A 227 10.26 11.88 6.05
N PRO A 228 9.20 11.27 5.50
CA PRO A 228 8.08 12.02 4.97
C PRO A 228 7.13 12.49 6.08
N LEU A 229 6.38 13.56 5.81
CA LEU A 229 5.35 14.06 6.72
C LEU A 229 4.10 13.17 6.75
N THR A 230 3.84 12.40 5.68
CA THR A 230 2.62 11.61 5.51
C THR A 230 2.94 10.19 5.07
N ASN A 231 2.02 9.27 5.35
CA ASN A 231 2.08 7.88 4.88
C ASN A 231 1.53 7.71 3.44
N ASN A 232 1.36 8.82 2.69
CA ASN A 232 0.72 8.80 1.37
C ASN A 232 1.39 7.80 0.42
N HIS A 233 2.70 7.63 0.50
CA HIS A 233 3.42 6.67 -0.33
C HIS A 233 2.94 5.24 -0.05
N ALA A 234 2.91 4.80 1.21
CA ALA A 234 2.43 3.46 1.54
C ALA A 234 0.93 3.31 1.21
N GLU A 235 0.10 4.30 1.56
CA GLU A 235 -1.33 4.30 1.22
C GLU A 235 -1.57 4.16 -0.30
N GLN A 236 -0.76 4.83 -1.12
CA GLN A 236 -0.83 4.73 -2.58
C GLN A 236 -0.45 3.34 -3.08
N GLN A 237 0.62 2.73 -2.55
CA GLN A 237 1.03 1.38 -2.96
C GLN A 237 -0.02 0.34 -2.55
N ILE A 238 -0.56 0.44 -1.33
CA ILE A 238 -1.59 -0.47 -0.80
C ILE A 238 -2.90 -0.38 -1.56
N ARG A 239 -3.21 0.78 -2.17
CA ARG A 239 -4.41 0.97 -2.98
C ARG A 239 -4.58 -0.10 -4.06
N HIS A 240 -3.48 -0.63 -4.61
CA HIS A 240 -3.54 -1.68 -5.62
C HIS A 240 -4.17 -2.96 -5.07
N TYR A 241 -3.79 -3.35 -3.86
CA TYR A 241 -4.39 -4.48 -3.14
C TYR A 241 -5.82 -4.18 -2.70
N VAL A 242 -6.10 -2.97 -2.20
CA VAL A 242 -7.47 -2.55 -1.79
C VAL A 242 -8.45 -2.61 -2.96
N VAL A 243 -8.05 -2.14 -4.15
CA VAL A 243 -8.88 -2.23 -5.36
C VAL A 243 -9.11 -3.68 -5.75
N TYR A 244 -8.06 -4.51 -5.73
CA TYR A 244 -8.21 -5.95 -5.98
C TYR A 244 -9.21 -6.59 -5.02
N ARG A 245 -9.08 -6.32 -3.71
CA ARG A 245 -10.01 -6.81 -2.68
C ARG A 245 -11.45 -6.40 -2.98
N LYS A 246 -11.68 -5.15 -3.39
CA LYS A 246 -13.03 -4.65 -3.69
C LYS A 246 -13.67 -5.38 -4.87
N ASN A 247 -12.89 -5.70 -5.90
CA ASN A 247 -13.39 -6.36 -7.11
C ASN A 247 -13.51 -7.89 -6.96
N SER A 248 -12.61 -8.50 -6.17
CA SER A 248 -12.45 -9.97 -6.11
C SER A 248 -12.72 -10.59 -4.74
N TYR A 249 -13.16 -9.82 -3.73
CA TYR A 249 -13.57 -10.27 -2.39
C TYR A 249 -12.55 -11.18 -1.67
N PHE A 250 -11.26 -10.87 -1.82
CA PHE A 250 -10.12 -11.66 -1.35
C PHE A 250 -9.94 -13.03 -2.02
N THR A 251 -8.74 -13.57 -1.87
CA THR A 251 -8.45 -14.97 -2.19
C THR A 251 -8.76 -15.84 -0.98
N GLN A 252 -9.36 -17.01 -1.25
CA GLN A 252 -9.69 -18.02 -0.23
C GLN A 252 -8.75 -19.23 -0.32
N SER A 253 -7.60 -19.08 -1.00
CA SER A 253 -6.65 -20.17 -1.22
C SER A 253 -5.22 -19.69 -1.06
N GLN A 254 -4.35 -20.56 -0.53
CA GLN A 254 -2.92 -20.26 -0.41
C GLN A 254 -2.30 -19.92 -1.76
N ARG A 255 -2.63 -20.69 -2.81
CA ARG A 255 -2.18 -20.43 -4.18
C ARG A 255 -2.54 -19.02 -4.66
N GLY A 256 -3.75 -18.56 -4.38
CA GLY A 256 -4.17 -17.21 -4.75
C GLY A 256 -3.50 -16.12 -3.91
N ASN A 257 -3.18 -16.39 -2.64
CA ASN A 257 -2.39 -15.47 -1.79
C ASN A 257 -1.00 -15.28 -2.39
N THR A 258 -0.31 -16.39 -2.65
CA THR A 258 1.04 -16.40 -3.23
C THR A 258 1.09 -15.73 -4.61
N PHE A 259 0.07 -15.94 -5.45
CA PHE A 259 -0.02 -15.23 -6.71
C PHE A 259 -0.14 -13.71 -6.52
N LEU A 260 -1.05 -13.28 -5.64
CA LEU A 260 -1.34 -11.87 -5.42
C LEU A 260 -0.13 -11.12 -4.81
N GLU A 261 0.50 -11.74 -3.82
CA GLU A 261 1.73 -11.28 -3.15
C GLU A 261 2.85 -11.01 -4.17
N ARG A 262 3.17 -12.01 -4.99
CA ARG A 262 4.26 -11.90 -5.99
C ARG A 262 3.91 -10.91 -7.11
N ILE A 263 2.70 -11.03 -7.68
CA ILE A 263 2.34 -10.25 -8.87
C ILE A 263 2.18 -8.76 -8.58
N ILE A 264 1.62 -8.39 -7.42
CA ILE A 264 1.52 -6.98 -7.01
C ILE A 264 2.90 -6.42 -6.71
N SER A 265 3.74 -7.15 -5.97
CA SER A 265 5.09 -6.70 -5.61
C SER A 265 5.95 -6.42 -6.84
N LEU A 266 5.96 -7.34 -7.80
CA LEU A 266 6.66 -7.19 -9.08
C LEU A 266 6.08 -6.03 -9.89
N TYR A 267 4.75 -5.97 -10.05
CA TYR A 267 4.07 -4.91 -10.79
C TYR A 267 4.42 -3.52 -10.28
N LEU A 268 4.31 -3.30 -8.97
CA LEU A 268 4.59 -2.00 -8.34
C LEU A 268 6.06 -1.63 -8.49
N THR A 269 6.97 -2.59 -8.27
CA THR A 269 8.41 -2.38 -8.42
C THR A 269 8.77 -1.98 -9.84
N TRP A 270 8.26 -2.68 -10.85
CA TRP A 270 8.50 -2.31 -12.26
C TRP A 270 7.95 -0.94 -12.61
N LYS A 271 6.74 -0.60 -12.12
CA LYS A 271 6.16 0.74 -12.33
C LYS A 271 7.00 1.84 -11.69
N GLN A 272 7.52 1.63 -10.48
CA GLN A 272 8.39 2.58 -9.79
C GLN A 272 9.73 2.76 -10.53
N ARG A 273 10.27 1.70 -11.13
CA ARG A 273 11.49 1.74 -11.95
C ARG A 273 11.27 2.27 -13.38
N GLY A 274 10.05 2.64 -13.75
CA GLY A 274 9.71 3.09 -15.11
C GLY A 274 9.75 1.98 -16.17
N LEU A 275 9.74 0.72 -15.77
CA LEU A 275 9.78 -0.44 -16.66
C LEU A 275 8.37 -0.84 -17.14
N ASN A 276 8.30 -1.55 -18.27
CA ASN A 276 7.04 -2.12 -18.77
C ASN A 276 6.68 -3.40 -18.02
N PRO A 277 5.61 -3.43 -17.19
CA PRO A 277 5.32 -4.60 -16.36
C PRO A 277 4.93 -5.86 -17.15
N PHE A 278 4.26 -5.68 -18.29
CA PHE A 278 3.82 -6.82 -19.10
C PHE A 278 4.99 -7.50 -19.81
N GLN A 279 5.93 -6.73 -20.36
CA GLN A 279 7.13 -7.28 -21.00
C GLN A 279 8.02 -8.01 -19.99
N ASN A 280 8.21 -7.45 -18.78
CA ASN A 280 8.98 -8.12 -17.74
C ASN A 280 8.32 -9.42 -17.27
N LEU A 281 6.99 -9.40 -17.04
CA LEU A 281 6.25 -10.62 -16.71
C LEU A 281 6.37 -11.67 -17.82
N LEU A 282 6.23 -11.27 -19.08
CA LEU A 282 6.36 -12.18 -20.21
C LEU A 282 7.76 -12.79 -20.30
N SER A 283 8.81 -12.02 -20.04
CA SER A 283 10.19 -12.52 -19.99
C SER A 283 10.38 -13.57 -18.91
N ILE A 284 9.77 -13.39 -17.73
CA ILE A 284 9.83 -14.37 -16.62
C ILE A 284 9.02 -15.62 -16.94
N VAL A 285 7.87 -15.45 -17.60
CA VAL A 285 6.93 -16.54 -17.89
C VAL A 285 7.32 -17.35 -19.14
N SER A 286 8.16 -16.79 -20.01
CA SER A 286 8.71 -17.52 -21.17
C SER A 286 9.63 -18.66 -20.73
#